data_AF-Q2HU29-F1
#
_entry.id   AF-Q2HU29-F1
#
_cell.length_a   1.000
_cell.length_b   1.000
_cell.length_c   1.000
_cell.angle_alpha   90.00
_cell.angle_beta   90.00
_cell.angle_gamma   90.00
#
_symmetry.space_group_name_H-M   'P 1'
#
loop_
_entity.id
_entity.type
_entity.pdbx_description
1 polymer ?
#
loop_
_entity_poly.entity_id
_entity_poly.type
_entity_poly.pdbx_seq_one_letter_code
_entity_poly.pdbx_strand_id
1 'polypeptide(L)'
;MSEVAKIEGRVRYSAFKKTIKVMITPTDSLDDLKAQLNTYFEHLGENQYTCHLFGQMQCTDLGEDRDEYAWKTTSYMPWLIKDDWDVRFMFQNMLKNYILYMYVHSICNCDECKN
;
A
#
# COMPACT_ATOMS: atom_id res chain seq x y z
N MET A 1 -7.34 -18.47 20.60
CA MET A 1 -7.28 -17.32 19.68
C MET A 1 -6.98 -17.88 18.31
N SER A 2 -7.84 -17.64 17.31
CA SER A 2 -7.55 -18.05 15.93
C SER A 2 -6.43 -17.18 15.41
N GLU A 3 -5.37 -17.78 14.87
CA GLU A 3 -4.33 -17.05 14.15
C GLU A 3 -5.00 -16.33 12.96
N VAL A 4 -4.90 -15.00 12.93
CA VAL A 4 -5.46 -14.22 11.81
C VAL A 4 -4.57 -14.51 10.60
N ALA A 5 -5.14 -15.14 9.58
CA ALA A 5 -4.40 -15.51 8.38
C ALA A 5 -3.85 -14.25 7.69
N LYS A 6 -2.53 -14.18 7.54
CA LYS A 6 -1.85 -13.12 6.80
C LYS A 6 -2.03 -13.36 5.30
N ILE A 7 -2.20 -12.27 4.56
CA ILE A 7 -2.26 -12.30 3.09
C ILE A 7 -1.00 -11.70 2.48
N GLU A 8 -0.73 -12.03 1.22
CA GLU A 8 0.35 -11.39 0.47
C GLU A 8 -0.12 -10.01 0.00
N GLY A 9 0.63 -8.96 0.37
CA GLY A 9 0.52 -7.62 -0.19
C GLY A 9 1.68 -7.34 -1.13
N ARG A 10 1.39 -6.92 -2.36
CA ARG A 10 2.36 -6.33 -3.28
C ARG A 10 2.20 -4.82 -3.25
N VAL A 11 3.07 -4.17 -2.49
CA VAL A 11 2.97 -2.74 -2.18
C VAL A 11 4.05 -1.98 -2.94
N ARG A 12 3.64 -1.06 -3.79
CA ARG A 12 4.56 -0.12 -4.44
C ARG A 12 4.70 1.14 -3.59
N TYR A 13 5.92 1.41 -3.13
CA TYR A 13 6.23 2.59 -2.34
C TYR A 13 6.77 3.70 -3.24
N SER A 14 6.10 4.85 -3.23
CA SER A 14 6.45 6.02 -4.05
C SER A 14 7.90 6.46 -3.88
N ALA A 15 8.40 6.55 -2.64
CA ALA A 15 9.75 7.01 -2.38
C ALA A 15 10.85 6.09 -2.91
N PHE A 16 10.60 4.78 -2.91
CA PHE A 16 11.58 3.80 -3.41
C PHE A 16 11.37 3.46 -4.89
N LYS A 17 10.23 3.85 -5.47
CA LYS A 17 9.78 3.47 -6.82
C LYS A 17 9.88 1.95 -7.05
N LYS A 18 9.67 1.17 -5.99
CA LYS A 18 9.79 -0.30 -5.97
C LYS A 18 8.55 -0.94 -5.40
N THR A 19 8.22 -2.10 -5.95
CA THR A 19 7.17 -2.99 -5.45
C THR A 19 7.78 -4.01 -4.51
N ILE A 20 7.16 -4.17 -3.35
CA ILE A 20 7.69 -4.96 -2.24
C ILE A 20 6.62 -5.93 -1.81
N LYS A 21 7.03 -7.17 -1.57
CA LYS A 21 6.17 -8.20 -1.00
C LYS A 21 6.16 -8.05 0.52
N VAL A 22 4.99 -7.79 1.07
CA VAL A 22 4.73 -7.66 2.51
C VAL A 22 3.65 -8.66 2.93
N MET A 23 3.72 -9.14 4.17
CA MET A 23 2.65 -9.96 4.74
C MET A 23 1.74 -9.05 5.55
N ILE A 24 0.48 -8.94 5.14
CA ILE A 24 -0.49 -8.04 5.75
C ILE A 24 -1.49 -8.85 6.54
N THR A 25 -1.72 -8.45 7.78
CA THR A 25 -2.83 -8.95 8.58
C THR A 25 -4.07 -8.14 8.18
N PRO A 26 -5.13 -8.76 7.66
CA PRO A 26 -6.38 -8.07 7.39
C PRO A 26 -6.86 -7.29 8.61
N THR A 27 -7.29 -6.07 8.40
CA THR A 27 -7.78 -5.16 9.43
C THR A 27 -8.98 -4.39 8.90
N ASP A 28 -9.79 -3.87 9.81
CA ASP A 28 -10.95 -3.05 9.52
C ASP A 28 -10.64 -1.54 9.72
N SER A 29 -9.39 -1.20 10.07
CA SER A 29 -8.92 0.15 10.41
C SER A 29 -7.88 0.64 9.41
N LEU A 30 -8.08 1.85 8.88
CA LEU A 30 -7.13 2.51 8.01
C LEU A 30 -5.82 2.84 8.74
N ASP A 31 -5.91 3.25 10.00
CA ASP A 31 -4.73 3.59 10.80
C ASP A 31 -3.89 2.34 11.09
N ASP A 32 -4.53 1.20 11.37
CA ASP A 32 -3.82 -0.07 11.58
C ASP A 32 -3.14 -0.54 10.29
N LEU A 33 -3.80 -0.36 9.14
CA LEU A 33 -3.22 -0.70 7.85
C LEU A 33 -2.02 0.20 7.53
N LYS A 34 -2.13 1.50 7.76
CA LYS A 34 -1.01 2.44 7.62
C LYS A 34 0.13 2.11 8.56
N ALA A 35 -0.16 1.76 9.81
CA ALA A 35 0.84 1.34 10.79
C ALA A 35 1.61 0.10 10.30
N GLN A 36 0.89 -0.93 9.83
CA GLN A 36 1.52 -2.12 9.22
C GLN A 36 2.45 -1.76 8.05
N LEU A 37 2.01 -0.87 7.15
CA LEU A 37 2.83 -0.44 6.01
C LEU A 37 4.03 0.43 6.42
N ASN A 38 3.90 1.19 7.50
CA ASN A 38 4.96 2.04 8.02
C ASN A 38 6.08 1.25 8.68
N THR A 39 5.80 0.07 9.26
CA THR A 39 6.86 -0.81 9.80
C THR A 39 7.94 -1.14 8.77
N TYR A 40 7.59 -1.10 7.48
CA TYR A 40 8.56 -1.31 6.42
C TYR A 40 9.51 -0.12 6.24
N PHE A 41 9.03 1.12 6.37
CA PHE A 41 9.89 2.31 6.40
C PHE A 41 10.84 2.25 7.59
N GLU A 42 10.31 1.92 8.77
CA GLU A 42 11.10 1.78 10.00
C GLU A 42 12.19 0.71 9.86
N HIS A 43 11.87 -0.44 9.25
CA HIS A 43 12.84 -1.51 9.01
C HIS A 43 14.00 -1.06 8.11
N LEU A 44 13.74 -0.16 7.16
CA LEU A 44 14.76 0.42 6.29
C LEU A 44 15.51 1.60 6.92
N GLY A 45 15.12 2.06 8.12
CA GLY A 45 15.66 3.26 8.75
C GLY A 45 15.23 4.55 8.05
N GLU A 46 14.10 4.52 7.33
CA GLU A 46 13.61 5.61 6.51
C GLU A 46 12.65 6.49 7.32
N ASN A 47 12.86 7.81 7.31
CA ASN A 47 12.04 8.79 8.02
C ASN A 47 10.79 9.19 7.23
N GLN A 48 10.10 8.20 6.68
CA GLN A 48 8.92 8.39 5.84
C GLN A 48 7.70 7.76 6.49
N TYR A 49 6.52 8.30 6.20
CA TYR A 49 5.26 7.70 6.63
C TYR A 49 4.24 7.72 5.50
N THR A 50 3.30 6.77 5.57
CA THR A 50 2.19 6.64 4.63
C THR A 50 1.26 7.84 4.73
N CYS A 51 1.15 8.62 3.66
CA CYS A 51 0.22 9.74 3.54
C CYS A 51 -1.10 9.29 2.90
N HIS A 52 -1.02 8.81 1.66
CA HIS A 52 -2.17 8.29 0.92
C HIS A 52 -1.95 6.82 0.55
N LEU A 53 -3.01 6.05 0.70
CA LEU A 53 -3.04 4.64 0.31
C LEU A 53 -4.00 4.48 -0.86
N PHE A 54 -3.56 3.78 -1.90
CA PHE A 54 -4.38 3.45 -3.04
C PHE A 54 -4.47 1.93 -3.21
N GLY A 55 -5.67 1.39 -3.27
CA GLY A 55 -5.94 0.00 -3.64
C GLY A 55 -6.13 -0.13 -5.15
N GLN A 56 -5.67 -1.25 -5.72
CA GLN A 56 -5.89 -1.55 -7.13
C GLN A 56 -6.96 -2.63 -7.30
N MET A 57 -8.04 -2.30 -8.03
CA MET A 57 -9.16 -3.22 -8.28
C MET A 57 -8.90 -4.21 -9.43
N GLN A 58 -8.04 -3.87 -10.41
CA GLN A 58 -7.66 -4.78 -11.50
C GLN A 58 -6.17 -4.68 -11.82
N CYS A 59 -5.45 -5.74 -11.47
CA CYS A 59 -4.02 -5.91 -11.66
C CYS A 59 -3.69 -6.30 -13.11
N THR A 60 -3.21 -5.34 -13.89
CA THR A 60 -2.17 -5.61 -14.89
C THR A 60 -0.85 -5.63 -14.13
N ASP A 61 -0.05 -6.70 -14.27
CA ASP A 61 1.28 -6.75 -13.68
C ASP A 61 2.13 -5.64 -14.35
N LEU A 62 2.44 -4.57 -13.62
CA LEU A 62 3.03 -3.37 -14.21
C LEU A 62 4.53 -3.50 -14.47
N GLY A 63 5.13 -4.64 -14.12
CA GLY A 63 6.59 -4.82 -14.20
C GLY A 63 7.32 -3.94 -13.19
N GLU A 64 8.56 -4.30 -12.86
CA GLU A 64 9.34 -3.60 -11.83
C GLU A 64 9.66 -2.13 -12.19
N ASP A 65 9.68 -1.81 -13.49
CA ASP A 65 10.28 -0.60 -14.06
C ASP A 65 9.27 0.50 -14.50
N ARG A 66 7.96 0.29 -14.31
CA ARG A 66 6.97 1.32 -14.66
C ARG A 66 6.86 2.39 -13.57
N ASP A 67 7.03 3.66 -13.95
CA ASP A 67 6.98 4.80 -13.04
C ASP A 67 5.57 5.03 -12.41
N GLU A 68 5.47 6.01 -11.50
CA GLU A 68 4.22 6.41 -10.87
C GLU A 68 3.14 6.85 -11.88
N TYR A 69 3.55 7.50 -12.98
CA TYR A 69 2.64 7.95 -14.03
C TYR A 69 2.02 6.75 -14.75
N ALA A 70 2.84 5.78 -15.13
CA ALA A 70 2.41 4.51 -15.70
C ALA A 70 1.53 3.72 -14.73
N TRP A 71 1.79 3.78 -13.41
CA TRP A 71 0.90 3.19 -12.42
C TRP A 71 -0.47 3.87 -12.41
N LYS A 72 -0.52 5.20 -12.44
CA LYS A 72 -1.78 5.96 -12.49
C LYS A 72 -2.54 5.81 -13.81
N THR A 73 -1.86 5.65 -14.93
CA THR A 73 -2.50 5.54 -16.27
C THR A 73 -2.87 4.11 -16.64
N THR A 74 -2.10 3.11 -16.19
CA THR A 74 -2.30 1.70 -16.57
C THR A 74 -3.17 0.95 -15.55
N SER A 75 -3.22 1.43 -14.30
CA SER A 75 -4.26 1.00 -13.36
C SER A 75 -5.55 1.72 -13.73
N TYR A 76 -6.58 0.98 -14.14
CA TYR A 76 -7.93 1.53 -14.31
C TYR A 76 -8.38 2.12 -12.96
N MET A 77 -8.19 3.43 -12.78
CA MET A 77 -8.49 4.23 -11.58
C MET A 77 -7.99 3.62 -10.25
N PRO A 78 -6.79 4.01 -9.74
CA PRO A 78 -6.40 3.64 -8.38
C PRO A 78 -7.44 4.16 -7.36
N TRP A 79 -8.00 3.27 -6.55
CA TRP A 79 -9.00 3.62 -5.53
C TRP A 79 -8.29 4.20 -4.32
N LEU A 80 -8.46 5.49 -4.07
CA LEU A 80 -7.95 6.13 -2.86
C LEU A 80 -8.73 5.61 -1.65
N ILE A 81 -8.03 4.97 -0.71
CA ILE A 81 -8.58 4.48 0.55
C ILE A 81 -8.63 5.66 1.54
N LYS A 82 -9.83 6.12 1.87
CA LYS A 82 -10.05 7.33 2.68
C LYS A 82 -10.45 7.04 4.12
N ASP A 83 -11.08 5.89 4.35
CA ASP A 83 -11.63 5.53 5.66
C ASP A 83 -11.62 4.01 5.90
N ASP A 84 -12.08 3.62 7.08
CA ASP A 84 -12.20 2.22 7.51
C ASP A 84 -13.17 1.41 6.64
N TRP A 85 -14.17 2.05 6.04
CA TRP A 85 -15.11 1.38 5.16
C TRP A 85 -14.41 0.95 3.86
N ASP A 86 -13.60 1.83 3.27
CA ASP A 86 -12.78 1.50 2.11
C ASP A 86 -11.81 0.34 2.40
N VAL A 87 -11.23 0.29 3.60
CA VAL A 87 -10.34 -0.80 4.02
C VAL A 87 -11.08 -2.14 4.04
N ARG A 88 -12.25 -2.18 4.68
CA ARG A 88 -13.10 -3.38 4.73
C ARG A 88 -13.50 -3.80 3.32
N PHE A 89 -13.93 -2.85 2.50
CA PHE A 89 -14.34 -3.11 1.12
C PHE A 89 -13.18 -3.69 0.30
N MET A 90 -11.97 -3.16 0.48
CA MET A 90 -10.75 -3.64 -0.18
C MET A 90 -10.43 -5.08 0.19
N PHE A 91 -10.37 -5.43 1.48
CA PHE A 91 -10.09 -6.81 1.91
C PHE A 91 -11.19 -7.80 1.50
N GLN A 92 -12.44 -7.36 1.38
CA GLN A 92 -13.55 -8.22 0.95
C GLN A 92 -13.61 -8.43 -0.56
N ASN A 93 -13.31 -7.39 -1.35
CA ASN A 93 -13.66 -7.37 -2.78
C ASN A 93 -12.45 -7.24 -3.72
N MET A 94 -11.28 -6.81 -3.22
CA MET A 94 -10.10 -6.54 -4.05
C MET A 94 -8.99 -7.58 -3.91
N LEU A 95 -9.21 -8.65 -3.14
CA LEU A 95 -8.29 -9.78 -3.09
C LEU A 95 -8.38 -10.61 -4.38
N LYS A 96 -7.30 -10.65 -5.15
CA LYS A 96 -7.19 -11.50 -6.34
C LYS A 96 -6.16 -12.59 -6.08
N ASN A 97 -6.57 -13.87 -6.15
CA ASN A 97 -5.69 -15.01 -5.86
C ASN A 97 -4.98 -14.89 -4.49
N TYR A 98 -5.66 -14.34 -3.47
CA TYR A 98 -5.09 -14.05 -2.14
C TYR A 98 -3.93 -13.03 -2.11
N ILE A 99 -3.78 -12.25 -3.19
CA ILE A 99 -2.80 -11.16 -3.27
C ILE A 99 -3.54 -9.83 -3.34
N LEU A 100 -3.09 -8.88 -2.50
CA LEU A 100 -3.56 -7.50 -2.50
C LEU A 100 -2.52 -6.58 -3.13
N TYR A 101 -2.93 -5.77 -4.10
CA TYR A 101 -2.05 -4.79 -4.77
C TYR A 101 -2.35 -3.39 -4.25
N MET A 102 -1.32 -2.70 -3.77
CA MET A 102 -1.46 -1.35 -3.24
C MET A 102 -0.33 -0.43 -3.68
N TYR A 103 -0.61 0.86 -3.66
CA TYR A 103 0.37 1.91 -3.83
C TYR A 103 0.35 2.84 -2.60
N VAL A 104 1.54 3.05 -2.03
CA VAL A 104 1.76 3.93 -0.88
C VAL A 104 2.43 5.21 -1.36
N HIS A 105 1.69 6.31 -1.26
CA HIS A 105 2.27 7.63 -1.35
C HIS A 105 2.78 8.04 0.02
N SER A 106 4.10 8.22 0.15
CA SER A 106 4.74 8.60 1.41
C SER A 106 5.15 10.06 1.40
N ILE A 107 5.19 10.65 2.60
CA ILE A 107 5.78 11.96 2.85
C ILE A 107 7.04 11.75 3.69
N CYS A 108 8.11 12.45 3.31
CA CYS A 108 9.34 12.47 4.08
C CYS A 108 9.19 13.43 5.27
N ASN A 109 9.52 12.96 6.47
CA ASN A 109 9.45 13.73 7.70
C ASN A 109 10.79 14.36 8.10
N CYS A 110 11.82 14.27 7.25
CA CYS A 110 13.11 14.93 7.48
C CYS A 110 12.95 16.45 7.48
N ASP A 111 13.73 17.14 8.31
CA ASP A 111 13.67 18.60 8.42
C ASP A 111 14.01 19.31 7.10
N GLU A 112 14.85 18.69 6.27
CA GLU A 112 15.18 19.16 4.91
C GLU A 112 13.96 19.16 3.96
N CYS A 113 12.98 18.29 4.18
CA CYS A 113 11.77 18.19 3.35
C CYS A 113 10.58 19.01 3.88
N LYS A 114 10.73 19.62 5.06
CA LYS A 114 9.69 20.46 5.69
C LYS A 114 9.83 21.95 5.36
N ASN A 115 10.96 22.36 4.77
CA ASN A 115 11.25 23.73 4.32
C ASN A 115 10.90 23.91 2.84
#